data_AF-A0A9D7GZ70-F1
#
_entry.id   AF-A0A9D7GZ70-F1
#
_cell.length_a   1.000
_cell.length_b   1.000
_cell.length_c   1.000
_cell.angle_alpha   90.00
_cell.angle_beta   90.00
_cell.angle_gamma   90.00
#
_symmetry.space_group_name_H-M   'P 1'
#
loop_
_entity.id
_entity.type
_entity.pdbx_description
1 polymer ?
#
loop_
_entity_poly.entity_id
_entity_poly.type
_entity_poly.pdbx_seq_one_letter_code
_entity_poly.pdbx_strand_id
1 'polypeptide(L)'
;MLRPKPLVAVAVSLWCSSAVAQPRWPFEFDVNVGVDPAGLKTEIAAGNARLPLLDTSTLAPHQSAAVTLWMWPDVDRLMTSASAAGPSAMPWPDGTGCAAHAAFALSLNVASGAPASCSDALANVREALLDREACREVAEPERFVLGAKPAAVDLASTSSLEGLVGLCGEALSHHPLPTGLVAPQFVDTLRTVLLKIRAARLLQRIDEAEGRYTSASLSFDQKSACFDGAALASAKAKLATLTTELAGARARLAKVEADGVSARTSEERCLAARGRTRKGPLPFPSLTREERLFVAFWLGGIYWRMRGGGLIPLGSTQQARFFFLQQPFARIGELSGTTDGADAAFQLYLAVFEGWGQWMDMGTTPGGGDKYADLVGMTGRGERQVKAAAQLLQSRGYDPRALQAGGLQMGPCYFRAFEELPAFRYAPNATTPYGPFIEGPTAVGEFCSGASIGVGLTRTLLDGVPSGSPAAPLCVGQQCGDDGCGGSCGVCAAGSSCEQGSCVTPPPAPSPPASTSTVPQPSAPADGGVAVDAAPNGGACACSVPTSHHARRAPWFEGLVLGLAGLWRRRRPGRGA
;
A
#
# COMPACT_ATOMS: atom_id res chain seq x y z
N MET A 1 16.00 -11.90 77.06
CA MET A 1 14.63 -11.50 76.66
C MET A 1 14.71 -10.80 75.30
N LEU A 2 14.44 -11.51 74.21
CA LEU A 2 14.36 -10.96 72.85
C LEU A 2 12.98 -11.34 72.29
N ARG A 3 12.14 -10.34 72.01
CA ARG A 3 10.79 -10.54 71.45
C ARG A 3 10.88 -10.76 69.93
N PRO A 4 10.12 -11.72 69.35
CA PRO A 4 10.09 -11.91 67.91
C PRO A 4 9.23 -10.84 67.23
N LYS A 5 9.65 -10.37 66.05
CA LYS A 5 8.87 -9.47 65.19
C LYS A 5 7.82 -10.27 64.40
N PRO A 6 6.63 -9.71 64.12
CA PRO A 6 5.61 -10.40 63.35
C PRO A 6 5.98 -10.39 61.86
N LEU A 7 5.84 -11.55 61.22
CA LEU A 7 5.88 -11.72 59.77
C LEU A 7 4.60 -11.13 59.17
N VAL A 8 4.74 -10.07 58.36
CA VAL A 8 3.66 -9.52 57.54
C VAL A 8 3.55 -10.39 56.28
N ALA A 9 2.53 -11.24 56.22
CA ALA A 9 2.18 -11.98 55.02
C ALA A 9 1.49 -11.04 54.03
N VAL A 10 2.20 -10.63 52.98
CA VAL A 10 1.62 -9.89 51.85
C VAL A 10 0.88 -10.91 50.98
N ALA A 11 -0.44 -10.95 51.11
CA ALA A 11 -1.31 -11.70 50.20
C ALA A 11 -1.32 -10.99 48.83
N VAL A 12 -0.52 -11.50 47.90
CA VAL A 12 -0.62 -11.11 46.48
C VAL A 12 -1.86 -11.78 45.92
N SER A 13 -2.98 -11.07 45.95
CA SER A 13 -4.18 -11.44 45.20
C SER A 13 -3.85 -11.33 43.71
N LEU A 14 -3.46 -12.44 43.10
CA LEU A 14 -3.47 -12.60 41.65
C LEU A 14 -4.93 -12.50 41.21
N TRP A 15 -5.33 -11.29 40.81
CA TRP A 15 -6.55 -11.10 40.02
C TRP A 15 -6.30 -11.85 38.72
N CYS A 16 -6.82 -13.07 38.62
CA CYS A 16 -7.06 -13.70 37.34
C CYS A 16 -7.98 -12.74 36.59
N SER A 17 -7.40 -11.90 35.73
CA SER A 17 -8.14 -11.15 34.73
C SER A 17 -8.99 -12.19 34.00
N SER A 18 -10.29 -12.18 34.26
CA SER A 18 -11.26 -12.96 33.52
C SER A 18 -10.88 -12.82 32.06
N ALA A 19 -10.54 -13.93 31.39
CA ALA A 19 -10.20 -13.91 29.98
C ALA A 19 -11.37 -13.20 29.29
N VAL A 20 -11.14 -11.95 28.87
CA VAL A 20 -12.17 -11.13 28.24
C VAL A 20 -12.58 -11.93 27.02
N ALA A 21 -13.82 -12.40 27.00
CA ALA A 21 -14.31 -13.21 25.91
C ALA A 21 -14.06 -12.44 24.61
N GLN A 22 -13.26 -13.03 23.70
CA GLN A 22 -12.92 -12.34 22.46
C GLN A 22 -14.22 -11.95 21.73
N PRO A 23 -14.37 -10.67 21.35
CA PRO A 23 -15.61 -10.21 20.74
C PRO A 23 -15.81 -10.88 19.38
N ARG A 24 -17.07 -11.21 19.06
CA ARG A 24 -17.47 -11.75 17.74
C ARG A 24 -17.98 -10.67 16.80
N TRP A 25 -18.41 -9.55 17.37
CA TRP A 25 -18.83 -8.36 16.64
C TRP A 25 -17.68 -7.35 16.61
N PRO A 26 -17.46 -6.64 15.49
CA PRO A 26 -16.45 -5.58 15.39
C PRO A 26 -16.94 -4.24 15.97
N PHE A 27 -17.83 -4.29 16.97
CA PHE A 27 -18.32 -3.10 17.68
C PHE A 27 -18.87 -3.45 19.08
N GLU A 28 -18.93 -2.45 19.95
CA GLU A 28 -19.50 -2.51 21.30
C GLU A 28 -20.22 -1.19 21.59
N PHE A 29 -21.43 -1.27 22.13
CA PHE A 29 -22.21 -0.13 22.60
C PHE A 29 -23.27 -0.59 23.61
N ASP A 30 -23.79 0.33 24.43
CA ASP A 30 -24.94 0.02 25.29
C ASP A 30 -26.20 -0.12 24.43
N VAL A 31 -26.66 -1.35 24.22
CA VAL A 31 -27.88 -1.66 23.44
C VAL A 31 -29.15 -0.93 23.91
N ASN A 32 -29.18 -0.38 25.13
CA ASN A 32 -30.32 0.39 25.62
C ASN A 32 -30.39 1.81 25.06
N VAL A 33 -29.35 2.28 24.35
CA VAL A 33 -29.37 3.55 23.63
C VAL A 33 -30.12 3.45 22.29
N GLY A 34 -30.44 2.23 21.85
CA GLY A 34 -31.20 1.98 20.64
C GLY A 34 -32.71 2.15 20.82
N VAL A 35 -33.43 2.46 19.74
CA VAL A 35 -34.89 2.59 19.71
C VAL A 35 -35.59 1.25 20.01
N ASP A 36 -35.00 0.13 19.61
CA ASP A 36 -35.45 -1.23 19.97
C ASP A 36 -34.33 -2.04 20.66
N PRO A 37 -34.12 -1.85 21.98
CA PRO A 37 -33.09 -2.60 22.71
C PRO A 37 -33.33 -4.11 22.74
N ALA A 38 -34.58 -4.56 22.69
CA ALA A 38 -34.92 -5.98 22.76
C ALA A 38 -34.58 -6.69 21.44
N GLY A 39 -34.90 -6.08 20.31
CA GLY A 39 -34.48 -6.53 18.98
C GLY A 39 -32.96 -6.59 18.86
N LEU A 40 -32.26 -5.50 19.22
CA LEU A 40 -30.79 -5.44 19.20
C LEU A 40 -30.15 -6.54 20.04
N LYS A 41 -30.63 -6.76 21.28
CA LYS A 41 -30.14 -7.84 22.15
C LYS A 41 -30.33 -9.21 21.49
N THR A 42 -31.50 -9.43 20.87
CA THR A 42 -31.82 -10.68 20.18
C THR A 42 -30.91 -10.92 18.98
N GLU A 43 -30.70 -9.90 18.14
CA GLU A 43 -29.84 -10.00 16.96
C GLU A 43 -28.37 -10.18 17.33
N ILE A 44 -27.87 -9.43 18.32
CA ILE A 44 -26.50 -9.56 18.81
C ILE A 44 -26.27 -10.95 19.41
N ALA A 45 -27.22 -11.47 20.20
CA ALA A 45 -27.14 -12.82 20.74
C ALA A 45 -27.14 -13.89 19.63
N ALA A 46 -28.02 -13.75 18.63
CA ALA A 46 -28.05 -14.63 17.47
C ALA A 46 -26.75 -14.57 16.65
N GLY A 47 -26.13 -13.39 16.56
CA GLY A 47 -24.81 -13.22 15.96
C GLY A 47 -23.72 -13.89 16.77
N ASN A 48 -23.70 -13.69 18.08
CA ASN A 48 -22.76 -14.33 18.98
C ASN A 48 -22.83 -15.86 18.93
N ALA A 49 -23.97 -16.45 18.57
CA ALA A 49 -24.08 -17.89 18.37
C ALA A 49 -23.42 -18.37 17.05
N ARG A 50 -23.44 -17.56 15.99
CA ARG A 50 -23.04 -17.98 14.62
C ARG A 50 -21.71 -17.42 14.12
N LEU A 51 -21.33 -16.23 14.58
CA LEU A 51 -20.16 -15.50 14.09
C LEU A 51 -18.86 -16.12 14.61
N PRO A 52 -17.77 -16.10 13.82
CA PRO A 52 -16.46 -16.54 14.28
C PRO A 52 -15.92 -15.61 15.37
N LEU A 53 -14.98 -16.11 16.17
CA LEU A 53 -14.17 -15.25 17.03
C LEU A 53 -13.29 -14.34 16.17
N LEU A 54 -13.28 -13.05 16.50
CA LEU A 54 -12.41 -12.08 15.85
C LEU A 54 -11.06 -12.05 16.54
N ASP A 55 -10.00 -12.01 15.75
CA ASP A 55 -8.66 -11.72 16.25
C ASP A 55 -8.50 -10.20 16.44
N THR A 56 -8.90 -9.73 17.61
CA THR A 56 -8.81 -8.31 17.98
C THR A 56 -7.38 -7.80 18.04
N SER A 57 -6.36 -8.65 18.10
CA SER A 57 -4.97 -8.21 18.04
C SER A 57 -4.61 -7.58 16.69
N THR A 58 -5.37 -7.91 15.64
CA THR A 58 -5.19 -7.36 14.29
C THR A 58 -6.10 -6.16 14.00
N LEU A 59 -6.92 -5.76 14.96
CA LEU A 59 -7.90 -4.68 14.86
C LEU A 59 -7.53 -3.54 15.82
N ALA A 60 -7.69 -2.31 15.35
CA ALA A 60 -7.55 -1.12 16.17
C ALA A 60 -8.93 -0.70 16.72
N PRO A 61 -9.05 -0.41 18.02
CA PRO A 61 -10.26 0.20 18.57
C PRO A 61 -10.35 1.67 18.12
N HIS A 62 -11.54 2.10 17.72
CA HIS A 62 -11.87 3.48 17.38
C HIS A 62 -13.16 3.89 18.08
N GLN A 63 -13.11 4.97 18.85
CA GLN A 63 -14.30 5.48 19.54
C GLN A 63 -15.07 6.43 18.62
N SER A 64 -16.33 6.09 18.31
CA SER A 64 -17.24 6.88 17.49
C SER A 64 -18.55 7.11 18.25
N ALA A 65 -18.77 8.33 18.74
CA ALA A 65 -19.90 8.65 19.63
C ALA A 65 -20.00 7.68 20.82
N ALA A 66 -21.14 6.98 20.97
CA ALA A 66 -21.41 6.00 22.04
C ALA A 66 -20.98 4.57 21.68
N VAL A 67 -20.23 4.39 20.59
CA VAL A 67 -19.84 3.08 20.06
C VAL A 67 -18.32 2.96 20.00
N THR A 68 -17.79 1.85 20.48
CA THR A 68 -16.43 1.43 20.18
C THR A 68 -16.47 0.53 18.96
N LEU A 69 -15.73 0.89 17.91
CA LEU A 69 -15.58 0.11 16.68
C LEU A 69 -14.23 -0.60 16.68
N TRP A 70 -14.15 -1.81 16.14
CA TRP A 70 -12.88 -2.49 15.87
C TRP A 70 -12.68 -2.63 14.37
N MET A 71 -11.72 -1.89 13.83
CA MET A 71 -11.46 -1.81 12.40
C MET A 71 -10.01 -2.21 12.12
N TRP A 72 -9.68 -2.57 10.88
CA TRP A 72 -8.26 -2.72 10.57
C TRP A 72 -7.55 -1.38 10.60
N PRO A 73 -6.27 -1.34 11.04
CA PRO A 73 -5.52 -0.09 11.13
C PRO A 73 -5.49 0.73 9.84
N ASP A 74 -5.41 0.10 8.67
CA ASP A 74 -5.38 0.82 7.40
C ASP A 74 -6.74 1.42 7.02
N VAL A 75 -7.82 0.72 7.34
CA VAL A 75 -9.21 1.18 7.14
C VAL A 75 -9.50 2.34 8.10
N ASP A 76 -9.15 2.18 9.38
CA ASP A 76 -9.27 3.21 10.40
C ASP A 76 -8.48 4.47 10.04
N ARG A 77 -7.24 4.30 9.58
CA ARG A 77 -6.38 5.40 9.14
C ARG A 77 -6.98 6.16 7.97
N LEU A 78 -7.52 5.48 6.96
CA LEU A 78 -8.17 6.15 5.82
C LEU A 78 -9.37 6.99 6.28
N MET A 79 -10.23 6.42 7.11
CA MET A 79 -11.43 7.14 7.60
C MET A 79 -11.03 8.35 8.43
N THR A 80 -9.98 8.22 9.25
CA THR A 80 -9.37 9.35 9.98
C THR A 80 -8.79 10.38 9.01
N SER A 81 -8.04 9.96 8.01
CA SER A 81 -7.49 10.83 6.97
C SER A 81 -8.58 11.57 6.17
N ALA A 82 -9.71 10.93 5.89
CA ALA A 82 -10.85 11.57 5.24
C ALA A 82 -11.44 12.68 6.12
N SER A 83 -11.52 12.47 7.44
CA SER A 83 -11.98 13.51 8.39
C SER A 83 -11.02 14.69 8.49
N ALA A 84 -9.73 14.45 8.29
CA ALA A 84 -8.66 15.44 8.36
C ALA A 84 -8.27 16.03 7.00
N ALA A 85 -8.92 15.60 5.90
CA ALA A 85 -8.55 15.99 4.55
C ALA A 85 -8.76 17.49 4.31
N GLY A 86 -7.72 18.17 3.84
CA GLY A 86 -7.76 19.58 3.49
C GLY A 86 -8.36 19.84 2.10
N PRO A 87 -8.82 21.06 1.81
CA PRO A 87 -9.39 21.42 0.50
C PRO A 87 -8.34 21.51 -0.62
N SER A 88 -7.06 21.57 -0.27
CA SER A 88 -5.95 21.70 -1.22
C SER A 88 -5.63 20.35 -1.87
N ALA A 89 -5.24 20.39 -3.14
CA ALA A 89 -4.70 19.23 -3.83
C ALA A 89 -3.37 18.79 -3.20
N MET A 90 -3.22 17.48 -2.95
CA MET A 90 -1.97 16.86 -2.58
C MET A 90 -0.94 17.11 -3.71
N PRO A 91 0.26 17.59 -3.38
CA PRO A 91 1.33 17.68 -4.35
C PRO A 91 1.81 16.27 -4.70
N TRP A 92 1.85 15.97 -6.00
CA TRP A 92 2.55 14.78 -6.46
C TRP A 92 4.06 15.03 -6.34
N PRO A 93 4.83 14.12 -5.74
CA PRO A 93 6.28 14.27 -5.68
C PRO A 93 6.86 14.31 -7.10
N ASP A 94 7.76 15.25 -7.36
CA ASP A 94 8.43 15.35 -8.66
C ASP A 94 9.19 14.05 -9.00
N GLY A 95 9.22 13.73 -10.29
CA GLY A 95 10.10 12.67 -10.79
C GLY A 95 11.56 13.09 -10.65
N THR A 96 12.38 12.28 -9.98
CA THR A 96 13.80 12.59 -9.74
C THR A 96 14.76 11.94 -10.75
N GLY A 97 14.25 11.34 -11.84
CA GLY A 97 15.06 10.60 -12.82
C GLY A 97 14.87 11.05 -14.27
N CYS A 98 15.84 10.72 -15.12
CA CYS A 98 15.79 10.89 -16.59
C CYS A 98 15.69 12.36 -17.07
N ALA A 99 16.40 13.28 -16.40
CA ALA A 99 16.38 14.70 -16.74
C ALA A 99 16.95 14.98 -18.14
N ALA A 100 17.99 14.25 -18.56
CA ALA A 100 18.54 14.38 -19.89
C ALA A 100 17.56 13.89 -20.96
N HIS A 101 16.82 12.80 -20.72
CA HIS A 101 15.73 12.38 -21.62
C HIS A 101 14.64 13.45 -21.76
N ALA A 102 14.20 14.02 -20.63
CA ALA A 102 13.17 15.07 -20.61
C ALA A 102 13.61 16.34 -21.35
N ALA A 103 14.86 16.76 -21.16
CA ALA A 103 15.43 17.97 -21.78
C ALA A 103 16.08 17.72 -23.16
N PHE A 104 16.05 16.49 -23.68
CA PHE A 104 16.82 16.14 -24.88
C PHE A 104 16.36 16.96 -26.09
N ALA A 105 17.35 17.54 -26.77
CA ALA A 105 17.20 18.18 -28.07
C ALA A 105 18.45 17.89 -28.91
N LEU A 106 18.23 17.34 -30.10
CA LEU A 106 19.30 17.05 -31.06
C LEU A 106 19.50 18.24 -32.00
N SER A 107 20.63 18.93 -31.84
CA SER A 107 21.06 20.00 -32.74
C SER A 107 22.15 19.47 -33.66
N LEU A 108 21.73 18.72 -34.69
CA LEU A 108 22.62 18.11 -35.67
C LEU A 108 22.07 18.38 -37.08
N ASN A 109 22.95 18.86 -37.96
CA ASN A 109 22.66 19.17 -39.35
C ASN A 109 23.66 18.45 -40.26
N VAL A 110 23.22 18.12 -41.47
CA VAL A 110 24.07 17.58 -42.53
C VAL A 110 25.00 18.70 -43.04
N ALA A 111 26.27 18.38 -43.30
CA ALA A 111 27.22 19.31 -43.88
C ALA A 111 26.76 19.80 -45.27
N SER A 112 27.11 21.04 -45.63
CA SER A 112 26.75 21.57 -46.95
C SER A 112 27.36 20.73 -48.07
N GLY A 113 26.55 20.34 -49.06
CA GLY A 113 26.99 19.52 -50.20
C GLY A 113 27.15 18.02 -49.92
N ALA A 114 26.77 17.53 -48.73
CA ALA A 114 26.82 16.11 -48.43
C ALA A 114 25.79 15.28 -49.24
N PRO A 115 26.11 14.01 -49.56
CA PRO A 115 25.25 13.15 -50.36
C PRO A 115 23.92 12.84 -49.66
N ALA A 116 22.88 12.48 -50.43
CA ALA A 116 21.54 12.16 -49.92
C ALA A 116 21.54 11.12 -48.77
N SER A 117 22.44 10.14 -48.82
CA SER A 117 22.60 9.14 -47.75
C SER A 117 22.94 9.73 -46.37
N CYS A 118 23.45 10.95 -46.30
CA CYS A 118 23.69 11.68 -45.05
C CYS A 118 22.40 12.25 -44.45
N SER A 119 21.47 12.71 -45.30
CA SER A 119 20.14 13.13 -44.87
C SER A 119 19.33 11.95 -44.34
N ASP A 120 19.42 10.80 -45.01
CA ASP A 120 18.77 9.55 -44.55
C ASP A 120 19.35 9.09 -43.21
N ALA A 121 20.68 9.14 -43.05
CA ALA A 121 21.33 8.83 -41.79
C ALA A 121 20.88 9.77 -40.65
N LEU A 122 20.76 11.07 -40.91
CA LEU A 122 20.27 12.03 -39.92
C LEU A 122 18.79 11.77 -39.56
N ALA A 123 17.95 11.44 -40.55
CA ALA A 123 16.55 11.09 -40.32
C ALA A 123 16.44 9.84 -39.44
N ASN A 124 17.21 8.80 -39.74
CA ASN A 124 17.24 7.57 -38.95
C ASN A 124 17.72 7.80 -37.51
N VAL A 125 18.75 8.63 -37.31
CA VAL A 125 19.20 9.04 -35.97
C VAL A 125 18.09 9.80 -35.24
N ARG A 126 17.44 10.76 -35.90
CA ARG A 126 16.37 11.55 -35.28
C ARG A 126 15.24 10.63 -34.83
N GLU A 127 14.79 9.74 -35.72
CA GLU A 127 13.74 8.75 -35.43
C GLU A 127 14.12 7.85 -34.24
N ALA A 128 15.34 7.31 -34.25
CA ALA A 128 15.84 6.47 -33.16
C ALA A 128 15.84 7.18 -31.80
N LEU A 129 15.95 8.51 -31.78
CA LEU A 129 16.01 9.33 -30.57
C LEU A 129 14.68 10.06 -30.26
N LEU A 130 13.60 9.80 -31.01
CA LEU A 130 12.28 10.38 -30.74
C LEU A 130 11.63 9.78 -29.49
N ASP A 131 11.63 8.44 -29.37
CA ASP A 131 11.04 7.75 -28.23
C ASP A 131 12.00 7.78 -27.04
N ARG A 132 11.68 8.64 -26.08
CA ARG A 132 12.46 8.90 -24.87
C ARG A 132 11.69 8.52 -23.60
N GLU A 133 10.53 7.90 -23.76
CA GLU A 133 9.63 7.67 -22.63
C GLU A 133 10.02 6.43 -21.82
N ALA A 134 10.82 5.49 -22.37
CA ALA A 134 11.22 4.27 -21.66
C ALA A 134 11.92 4.57 -20.31
N CYS A 135 12.89 5.48 -20.28
CA CYS A 135 13.54 5.92 -19.05
C CYS A 135 12.53 6.57 -18.10
N ARG A 136 11.71 7.49 -18.63
CA ARG A 136 10.74 8.27 -17.85
C ARG A 136 9.64 7.43 -17.24
N GLU A 137 9.20 6.36 -17.91
CA GLU A 137 8.20 5.44 -17.36
C GLU A 137 8.72 4.64 -16.16
N VAL A 138 10.04 4.46 -16.03
CA VAL A 138 10.64 3.89 -14.83
C VAL A 138 10.87 4.96 -13.76
N ALA A 139 11.23 6.18 -14.17
CA ALA A 139 11.46 7.29 -13.25
C ALA A 139 10.18 7.77 -12.55
N GLU A 140 9.10 7.87 -13.33
CA GLU A 140 7.76 8.40 -13.00
C GLU A 140 6.68 7.37 -13.39
N PRO A 141 6.63 6.18 -12.76
CA PRO A 141 5.73 5.10 -13.18
C PRO A 141 4.24 5.47 -13.06
N GLU A 142 3.88 6.43 -12.20
CA GLU A 142 2.54 7.01 -12.11
C GLU A 142 2.05 7.69 -13.40
N ARG A 143 2.95 8.06 -14.32
CA ARG A 143 2.58 8.55 -15.66
C ARG A 143 1.71 7.55 -16.41
N PHE A 144 1.86 6.26 -16.15
CA PHE A 144 0.98 5.23 -16.72
C PHE A 144 -0.48 5.50 -16.39
N VAL A 145 -0.73 5.87 -15.14
CA VAL A 145 -2.07 6.14 -14.62
C VAL A 145 -2.56 7.51 -15.11
N LEU A 146 -1.70 8.53 -15.02
CA LEU A 146 -2.03 9.90 -15.41
C LEU A 146 -2.18 10.09 -16.93
N GLY A 147 -1.54 9.22 -17.72
CA GLY A 147 -1.52 9.27 -19.19
C GLY A 147 -2.45 8.25 -19.85
N ALA A 148 -3.16 7.44 -19.06
CA ALA A 148 -4.20 6.58 -19.59
C ALA A 148 -5.30 7.44 -20.23
N LYS A 149 -5.88 6.94 -21.33
CA LYS A 149 -7.01 7.60 -21.98
C LYS A 149 -8.30 7.18 -21.29
N PRO A 150 -9.39 7.97 -21.38
CA PRO A 150 -10.72 7.53 -20.97
C PRO A 150 -10.99 6.15 -21.55
N ALA A 151 -10.88 5.13 -20.71
CA ALA A 151 -10.96 3.76 -21.16
C ALA A 151 -12.44 3.39 -21.25
N ALA A 152 -12.83 2.81 -22.37
CA ALA A 152 -14.07 2.05 -22.41
C ALA A 152 -13.95 0.95 -21.36
N VAL A 153 -14.98 0.82 -20.51
CA VAL A 153 -15.05 -0.29 -19.57
C VAL A 153 -15.39 -1.53 -20.38
N ASP A 154 -14.40 -2.40 -20.52
CA ASP A 154 -14.49 -3.62 -21.29
C ASP A 154 -13.64 -4.71 -20.63
N LEU A 155 -13.59 -5.88 -21.27
CA LEU A 155 -12.80 -7.00 -20.76
C LEU A 155 -11.31 -6.69 -20.78
N ALA A 156 -10.79 -5.93 -21.74
CA ALA A 156 -9.36 -5.64 -21.81
C ALA A 156 -8.94 -4.73 -20.64
N SER A 157 -9.75 -3.73 -20.30
CA SER A 157 -9.46 -2.80 -19.20
C SER A 157 -9.70 -3.38 -17.81
N THR A 158 -10.47 -4.46 -17.67
CA THR A 158 -10.81 -5.05 -16.35
C THR A 158 -10.27 -6.45 -16.08
N SER A 159 -9.76 -7.15 -17.10
CA SER A 159 -9.24 -8.53 -16.95
C SER A 159 -7.79 -8.64 -16.48
N SER A 160 -7.09 -7.52 -16.31
CA SER A 160 -5.70 -7.50 -15.85
C SER A 160 -5.50 -6.51 -14.71
N LEU A 161 -4.50 -6.76 -13.86
CA LEU A 161 -4.18 -5.84 -12.77
C LEU A 161 -3.69 -4.48 -13.29
N GLU A 162 -2.86 -4.46 -14.35
CA GLU A 162 -2.44 -3.23 -15.03
C GLU A 162 -3.64 -2.47 -15.58
N GLY A 163 -4.58 -3.17 -16.23
CA GLY A 163 -5.83 -2.59 -16.74
C GLY A 163 -6.68 -1.96 -15.63
N LEU A 164 -6.89 -2.67 -14.52
CA LEU A 164 -7.69 -2.18 -13.40
C LEU A 164 -7.08 -0.92 -12.76
N VAL A 165 -5.76 -0.93 -12.54
CA VAL A 165 -5.03 0.23 -11.99
C VAL A 165 -5.06 1.41 -12.96
N GLY A 166 -4.87 1.14 -14.25
CA GLY A 166 -4.98 2.15 -15.31
C GLY A 166 -6.37 2.76 -15.38
N LEU A 167 -7.42 1.95 -15.44
CA LEU A 167 -8.81 2.39 -15.54
C LEU A 167 -9.24 3.26 -14.35
N CYS A 168 -9.02 2.80 -13.11
CA CYS A 168 -9.45 3.58 -11.96
C CYS A 168 -8.59 4.83 -11.76
N GLY A 169 -7.28 4.72 -11.99
CA GLY A 169 -6.40 5.82 -11.73
C GLY A 169 -6.46 6.90 -12.81
N GLU A 170 -6.79 6.54 -14.06
CA GLU A 170 -7.12 7.51 -15.11
C GLU A 170 -8.33 8.35 -14.71
N ALA A 171 -9.43 7.69 -14.33
CA ALA A 171 -10.64 8.36 -13.91
C ALA A 171 -10.42 9.28 -12.69
N LEU A 172 -9.60 8.83 -11.73
CA LEU A 172 -9.24 9.63 -10.55
C LEU A 172 -8.21 10.72 -10.85
N SER A 173 -7.41 10.61 -11.92
CA SER A 173 -6.39 11.62 -12.27
C SER A 173 -6.99 12.98 -12.64
N HIS A 174 -8.24 12.99 -13.11
CA HIS A 174 -9.01 14.22 -13.39
C HIS A 174 -9.42 14.97 -12.11
N HIS A 175 -9.26 14.34 -10.94
CA HIS A 175 -9.66 14.88 -9.65
C HIS A 175 -8.51 14.80 -8.65
N PRO A 176 -7.81 15.92 -8.41
CA PRO A 176 -6.69 15.96 -7.49
C PRO A 176 -7.07 15.40 -6.12
N LEU A 177 -6.23 14.51 -5.59
CA LEU A 177 -6.42 13.96 -4.24
C LEU A 177 -6.36 15.10 -3.22
N PRO A 178 -7.32 15.21 -2.30
CA PRO A 178 -7.22 16.14 -1.18
C PRO A 178 -5.98 15.89 -0.31
N THR A 179 -5.36 16.95 0.18
CA THR A 179 -4.19 16.88 1.07
C THR A 179 -4.58 16.16 2.36
N GLY A 180 -3.78 15.19 2.79
CA GLY A 180 -4.02 14.42 4.01
C GLY A 180 -5.01 13.25 3.86
N LEU A 181 -5.70 13.12 2.71
CA LEU A 181 -6.61 11.99 2.45
C LEU A 181 -5.88 10.65 2.39
N VAL A 182 -4.67 10.65 1.84
CA VAL A 182 -3.81 9.47 1.77
C VAL A 182 -2.58 9.70 2.64
N ALA A 183 -2.03 8.61 3.17
CA ALA A 183 -0.80 8.66 3.94
C ALA A 183 0.39 9.13 3.05
N PRO A 184 1.42 9.80 3.60
CA PRO A 184 2.54 10.33 2.81
C PRO A 184 3.22 9.29 1.90
N GLN A 185 3.35 8.05 2.38
CA GLN A 185 3.97 6.93 1.65
C GLN A 185 3.09 6.31 0.55
N PHE A 186 1.86 6.79 0.35
CA PHE A 186 0.93 6.24 -0.64
C PHE A 186 1.53 6.28 -2.04
N VAL A 187 2.12 7.42 -2.44
CA VAL A 187 2.68 7.58 -3.79
C VAL A 187 3.90 6.67 -3.98
N ASP A 188 4.78 6.56 -2.98
CA ASP A 188 5.95 5.68 -3.08
C ASP A 188 5.57 4.21 -3.19
N THR A 189 4.55 3.79 -2.44
CA THR A 189 3.99 2.44 -2.52
C THR A 189 3.36 2.20 -3.90
N LEU A 190 2.54 3.14 -4.39
CA LEU A 190 1.93 3.07 -5.72
C LEU A 190 3.00 2.97 -6.82
N ARG A 191 4.03 3.81 -6.77
CA ARG A 191 5.15 3.79 -7.73
C ARG A 191 5.85 2.44 -7.75
N THR A 192 6.12 1.87 -6.57
CA THR A 192 6.77 0.55 -6.44
C THR A 192 5.88 -0.55 -7.02
N VAL A 193 4.58 -0.54 -6.70
CA VAL A 193 3.60 -1.48 -7.28
C VAL A 193 3.58 -1.36 -8.80
N LEU A 194 3.49 -0.14 -9.35
CA LEU A 194 3.44 0.10 -10.80
C LEU A 194 4.68 -0.41 -11.52
N LEU A 195 5.87 -0.23 -10.93
CA LEU A 195 7.12 -0.79 -11.48
C LEU A 195 7.08 -2.32 -11.51
N LYS A 196 6.62 -2.96 -10.43
CA LYS A 196 6.59 -4.43 -10.31
C LYS A 196 5.55 -5.08 -11.22
N ILE A 197 4.34 -4.51 -11.32
CA ILE A 197 3.29 -5.09 -12.17
C ILE A 197 3.54 -4.86 -13.66
N ARG A 198 4.33 -3.85 -14.01
CA ARG A 198 4.69 -3.52 -15.40
C ARG A 198 6.13 -3.89 -15.77
N ALA A 199 6.85 -4.59 -14.89
CA ALA A 199 8.30 -4.80 -15.03
C ALA A 199 8.70 -5.40 -16.38
N ALA A 200 8.02 -6.48 -16.82
CA ALA A 200 8.30 -7.11 -18.10
C ALA A 200 8.13 -6.15 -19.29
N ARG A 201 7.05 -5.35 -19.29
CA ARG A 201 6.78 -4.35 -20.33
C ARG A 201 7.81 -3.24 -20.30
N LEU A 202 8.18 -2.76 -19.12
CA LEU A 202 9.19 -1.71 -18.95
C LEU A 202 10.57 -2.19 -19.42
N LEU A 203 10.98 -3.41 -19.08
CA LEU A 203 12.23 -4.01 -19.55
C LEU A 203 12.26 -4.11 -21.08
N GLN A 204 11.18 -4.58 -21.71
CA GLN A 204 11.07 -4.61 -23.17
C GLN A 204 11.27 -3.21 -23.77
N ARG A 205 10.62 -2.18 -23.21
CA ARG A 205 10.78 -0.79 -23.69
C ARG A 205 12.21 -0.27 -23.53
N ILE A 206 12.89 -0.65 -22.46
CA ILE A 206 14.30 -0.31 -22.23
C ILE A 206 15.17 -1.02 -23.28
N ASP A 207 14.98 -2.32 -23.51
CA ASP A 207 15.73 -3.09 -24.53
C ASP A 207 15.56 -2.45 -25.93
N GLU A 208 14.33 -2.09 -26.29
CA GLU A 208 14.02 -1.40 -27.56
C GLU A 208 14.74 -0.04 -27.67
N ALA A 209 14.73 0.76 -26.60
CA ALA A 209 15.40 2.05 -26.56
C ALA A 209 16.94 1.92 -26.64
N GLU A 210 17.53 0.97 -25.92
CA GLU A 210 18.97 0.67 -25.99
C GLU A 210 19.39 0.22 -27.40
N GLY A 211 18.58 -0.60 -28.06
CA GLY A 211 18.80 -1.01 -29.46
C GLY A 211 18.79 0.18 -30.42
N ARG A 212 17.85 1.12 -30.23
CA ARG A 212 17.80 2.38 -31.01
C ARG A 212 19.01 3.27 -30.74
N TYR A 213 19.43 3.40 -29.48
CA TYR A 213 20.61 4.22 -29.12
C TYR A 213 21.90 3.65 -29.67
N THR A 214 22.06 2.32 -29.63
CA THR A 214 23.19 1.62 -30.26
C THR A 214 23.22 1.88 -31.77
N SER A 215 22.08 1.78 -32.44
CA SER A 215 21.95 2.03 -33.88
C SER A 215 22.27 3.48 -34.26
N ALA A 216 21.85 4.44 -33.43
CA ALA A 216 22.17 5.86 -33.61
C ALA A 216 23.69 6.11 -33.43
N SER A 217 24.31 5.49 -32.42
CA SER A 217 25.75 5.58 -32.19
C SER A 217 26.54 5.04 -33.38
N LEU A 218 26.17 3.86 -33.89
CA LEU A 218 26.80 3.27 -35.07
C LEU A 218 26.64 4.17 -36.30
N SER A 219 25.47 4.80 -36.48
CA SER A 219 25.24 5.75 -37.57
C SER A 219 26.15 6.97 -37.47
N PHE A 220 26.37 7.50 -36.27
CA PHE A 220 27.32 8.60 -36.04
C PHE A 220 28.76 8.21 -36.40
N ASP A 221 29.16 6.97 -36.12
CA ASP A 221 30.51 6.48 -36.43
C ASP A 221 30.70 6.25 -37.94
N GLN A 222 29.78 5.52 -38.57
CA GLN A 222 29.86 5.17 -39.98
C GLN A 222 29.67 6.37 -40.93
N LYS A 223 28.93 7.40 -40.49
CA LYS A 223 28.61 8.58 -41.28
C LYS A 223 29.22 9.85 -40.70
N SER A 224 30.32 9.75 -39.96
CA SER A 224 30.96 10.91 -39.30
C SER A 224 31.28 12.07 -40.26
N ALA A 225 31.70 11.78 -41.49
CA ALA A 225 31.96 12.78 -42.53
C ALA A 225 30.71 13.54 -43.02
N CYS A 226 29.50 13.07 -42.71
CA CYS A 226 28.25 13.74 -43.08
C CYS A 226 27.93 14.95 -42.21
N PHE A 227 28.62 15.11 -41.07
CA PHE A 227 28.23 16.05 -40.02
C PHE A 227 29.37 17.01 -39.68
N ASP A 228 29.01 18.19 -39.17
CA ASP A 228 29.99 19.06 -38.52
C ASP A 228 30.61 18.37 -37.31
N GLY A 229 31.94 18.43 -37.18
CA GLY A 229 32.68 17.69 -36.16
C GLY A 229 32.30 18.08 -34.72
N ALA A 230 32.07 19.38 -34.45
CA ALA A 230 31.69 19.84 -33.12
C ALA A 230 30.23 19.48 -32.80
N ALA A 231 29.33 19.61 -33.78
CA ALA A 231 27.93 19.19 -33.63
C ALA A 231 27.82 17.67 -33.42
N LEU A 232 28.60 16.86 -34.15
CA LEU A 232 28.64 15.41 -33.99
C LEU A 232 29.17 15.00 -32.61
N ALA A 233 30.25 15.62 -32.14
CA ALA A 233 30.80 15.37 -30.81
C ALA A 233 29.77 15.70 -29.71
N SER A 234 29.07 16.83 -29.84
CA SER A 234 27.97 17.20 -28.94
C SER A 234 26.82 16.20 -28.96
N ALA A 235 26.40 15.76 -30.15
CA ALA A 235 25.35 14.75 -30.32
C ALA A 235 25.73 13.41 -29.67
N LYS A 236 26.96 12.94 -29.88
CA LYS A 236 27.50 11.72 -29.24
C LYS A 236 27.54 11.84 -27.72
N ALA A 237 27.98 12.98 -27.18
CA ALA A 237 27.99 13.22 -25.74
C ALA A 237 26.57 13.16 -25.15
N LYS A 238 25.59 13.80 -25.80
CA LYS A 238 24.18 13.72 -25.37
C LYS A 238 23.65 12.29 -25.43
N LEU A 239 23.95 11.53 -26.49
CA LEU A 239 23.56 10.13 -26.61
C LEU A 239 24.16 9.25 -25.51
N ALA A 240 25.42 9.50 -25.14
CA ALA A 240 26.07 8.81 -24.02
C ALA A 240 25.36 9.11 -22.68
N THR A 241 24.95 10.37 -22.46
CA THR A 241 24.14 10.74 -21.29
C THR A 241 22.79 10.02 -21.28
N LEU A 242 22.08 9.97 -22.41
CA LEU A 242 20.81 9.22 -22.52
C LEU A 242 21.02 7.73 -22.20
N THR A 243 22.06 7.12 -22.77
CA THR A 243 22.39 5.71 -22.54
C THR A 243 22.67 5.44 -21.05
N THR A 244 23.38 6.35 -20.38
CA THR A 244 23.67 6.25 -18.94
C THR A 244 22.41 6.35 -18.09
N GLU A 245 21.52 7.31 -18.37
CA GLU A 245 20.25 7.42 -17.66
C GLU A 245 19.36 6.18 -17.86
N LEU A 246 19.31 5.64 -19.09
CA LEU A 246 18.52 4.46 -19.41
C LEU A 246 19.06 3.20 -18.69
N ALA A 247 20.38 3.04 -18.63
CA ALA A 247 21.01 1.98 -17.83
C ALA A 247 20.71 2.14 -16.32
N GLY A 248 20.67 3.38 -15.81
CA GLY A 248 20.23 3.68 -14.45
C GLY A 248 18.78 3.29 -14.18
N ALA A 249 17.89 3.55 -15.14
CA ALA A 249 16.49 3.10 -15.08
C ALA A 249 16.40 1.56 -15.05
N ARG A 250 17.14 0.85 -15.91
CA ARG A 250 17.21 -0.62 -15.88
C ARG A 250 17.67 -1.15 -14.51
N ALA A 251 18.75 -0.57 -13.97
CA ALA A 251 19.29 -0.96 -12.67
C ALA A 251 18.30 -0.71 -11.52
N ARG A 252 17.58 0.42 -11.56
CA ARG A 252 16.51 0.72 -10.60
C ARG A 252 15.39 -0.32 -10.65
N LEU A 253 14.90 -0.65 -11.84
CA LEU A 253 13.84 -1.64 -12.02
C LEU A 253 14.28 -3.02 -11.51
N ALA A 254 15.47 -3.47 -11.90
CA ALA A 254 16.06 -4.73 -11.45
C ALA A 254 16.20 -4.76 -9.91
N LYS A 255 16.62 -3.66 -9.30
CA LYS A 255 16.71 -3.54 -7.84
C LYS A 255 15.33 -3.68 -7.17
N VAL A 256 14.32 -2.96 -7.66
CA VAL A 256 12.95 -3.03 -7.11
C VAL A 256 12.39 -4.46 -7.19
N GLU A 257 12.65 -5.17 -8.29
CA GLU A 257 12.26 -6.57 -8.44
C GLU A 257 13.01 -7.49 -7.48
N ALA A 258 14.34 -7.34 -7.39
CA ALA A 258 15.18 -8.15 -6.51
C ALA A 258 14.82 -7.97 -5.03
N ASP A 259 14.63 -6.72 -4.59
CA ASP A 259 14.22 -6.41 -3.22
C ASP A 259 12.85 -7.05 -2.90
N GLY A 260 11.91 -6.98 -3.85
CA GLY A 260 10.59 -7.61 -3.73
C GLY A 260 10.64 -9.15 -3.65
N VAL A 261 11.45 -9.77 -4.51
CA VAL A 261 11.70 -11.22 -4.51
C VAL A 261 12.33 -11.68 -3.19
N SER A 262 13.26 -10.88 -2.64
CA SER A 262 13.88 -11.14 -1.34
C SER A 262 12.84 -11.09 -0.20
N ALA A 263 12.02 -10.03 -0.15
CA ALA A 263 10.95 -9.90 0.84
C ALA A 263 9.95 -11.07 0.78
N ARG A 264 9.50 -11.45 -0.42
CA ARG A 264 8.60 -12.60 -0.62
C ARG A 264 9.24 -13.91 -0.18
N THR A 265 10.54 -14.10 -0.40
CA THR A 265 11.27 -15.29 0.08
C THR A 265 11.32 -15.34 1.60
N SER A 266 11.49 -14.19 2.27
CA SER A 266 11.36 -14.10 3.74
C SER A 266 9.96 -14.47 4.20
N GLU A 267 8.90 -13.94 3.58
CA GLU A 267 7.52 -14.30 3.92
C GLU A 267 7.23 -15.80 3.79
N GLU A 268 7.77 -16.46 2.76
CA GLU A 268 7.61 -17.91 2.56
C GLU A 268 8.28 -18.70 3.68
N ARG A 269 9.45 -18.27 4.15
CA ARG A 269 10.08 -18.85 5.34
C ARG A 269 9.20 -18.67 6.58
N CYS A 270 8.58 -17.51 6.75
CA CYS A 270 7.67 -17.25 7.87
C CYS A 270 6.37 -18.04 7.82
N LEU A 271 5.87 -18.33 6.63
CA LEU A 271 4.74 -19.25 6.45
C LEU A 271 5.15 -20.67 6.82
N ALA A 272 6.29 -21.15 6.31
CA ALA A 272 6.80 -22.49 6.62
C ALA A 272 7.06 -22.68 8.12
N ALA A 273 7.57 -21.65 8.80
CA ALA A 273 7.77 -21.65 10.25
C ALA A 273 6.47 -21.75 11.05
N ARG A 274 5.35 -21.32 10.48
CA ARG A 274 4.02 -21.48 11.07
C ARG A 274 3.34 -22.80 10.65
N GLY A 275 4.07 -23.71 9.98
CA GLY A 275 3.50 -24.94 9.44
C GLY A 275 2.51 -24.68 8.30
N ARG A 276 2.67 -23.58 7.56
CA ARG A 276 1.79 -23.17 6.46
C ARG A 276 2.56 -23.06 5.16
N THR A 277 1.84 -23.18 4.04
CA THR A 277 2.40 -23.03 2.70
C THR A 277 1.38 -22.39 1.75
N ARG A 278 1.86 -21.78 0.67
CA ARG A 278 1.01 -21.32 -0.43
C ARG A 278 0.83 -22.48 -1.43
N LYS A 279 -0.34 -22.58 -2.04
CA LYS A 279 -0.65 -23.68 -2.99
C LYS A 279 0.00 -23.54 -4.37
N GLY A 280 0.60 -22.40 -4.67
CA GLY A 280 1.25 -22.15 -5.95
C GLY A 280 1.99 -20.82 -5.97
N PRO A 281 2.75 -20.56 -7.04
CA PRO A 281 3.42 -19.28 -7.23
C PRO A 281 2.39 -18.16 -7.38
N LEU A 282 2.62 -17.05 -6.69
CA LEU A 282 1.76 -15.87 -6.82
C LEU A 282 2.10 -15.10 -8.10
N PRO A 283 1.09 -14.52 -8.78
CA PRO A 283 1.33 -13.54 -9.83
C PRO A 283 2.17 -12.37 -9.30
N PHE A 284 3.04 -11.82 -10.15
CA PHE A 284 3.96 -10.73 -9.80
C PHE A 284 4.79 -11.10 -8.53
N PRO A 285 5.73 -12.05 -8.63
CA PRO A 285 6.42 -12.62 -7.46
C PRO A 285 7.28 -11.62 -6.68
N SER A 286 7.54 -10.44 -7.24
CA SER A 286 8.21 -9.33 -6.58
C SER A 286 7.27 -8.47 -5.71
N LEU A 287 5.94 -8.61 -5.83
CA LEU A 287 5.03 -7.91 -4.94
C LEU A 287 5.07 -8.52 -3.53
N THR A 288 5.34 -7.67 -2.54
CA THR A 288 5.35 -8.01 -1.11
C THR A 288 3.92 -8.18 -0.58
N ARG A 289 3.77 -8.77 0.61
CA ARG A 289 2.49 -8.86 1.32
C ARG A 289 1.86 -7.49 1.51
N GLU A 290 2.63 -6.50 1.95
CA GLU A 290 2.15 -5.13 2.18
C GLU A 290 1.66 -4.48 0.89
N GLU A 291 2.38 -4.67 -0.22
CA GLU A 291 1.97 -4.17 -1.53
C GLU A 291 0.70 -4.86 -2.05
N ARG A 292 0.54 -6.16 -1.83
CA ARG A 292 -0.70 -6.88 -2.17
C ARG A 292 -1.88 -6.40 -1.32
N LEU A 293 -1.66 -6.14 -0.04
CA LEU A 293 -2.67 -5.56 0.85
C LEU A 293 -3.03 -4.13 0.42
N PHE A 294 -2.04 -3.32 0.05
CA PHE A 294 -2.24 -1.98 -0.51
C PHE A 294 -3.10 -2.02 -1.78
N VAL A 295 -2.77 -2.89 -2.73
CA VAL A 295 -3.56 -3.07 -3.97
C VAL A 295 -4.98 -3.52 -3.65
N ALA A 296 -5.14 -4.51 -2.77
CA ALA A 296 -6.45 -5.04 -2.39
C ALA A 296 -7.31 -3.99 -1.67
N PHE A 297 -6.70 -3.14 -0.83
CA PHE A 297 -7.37 -2.05 -0.15
C PHE A 297 -7.93 -1.04 -1.15
N TRP A 298 -7.08 -0.51 -2.03
CA TRP A 298 -7.47 0.56 -2.96
C TRP A 298 -8.38 0.06 -4.07
N LEU A 299 -8.04 -1.05 -4.72
CA LEU A 299 -8.90 -1.60 -5.77
C LEU A 299 -10.21 -2.13 -5.18
N GLY A 300 -10.16 -2.80 -4.02
CA GLY A 300 -11.37 -3.26 -3.33
C GLY A 300 -12.32 -2.12 -3.01
N GLY A 301 -11.82 -1.02 -2.44
CA GLY A 301 -12.64 0.15 -2.11
C GLY A 301 -13.17 0.90 -3.33
N ILE A 302 -12.30 1.22 -4.29
CA ILE A 302 -12.68 1.98 -5.49
C ILE A 302 -13.72 1.22 -6.30
N TYR A 303 -13.45 -0.04 -6.62
CA TYR A 303 -14.33 -0.81 -7.50
C TYR A 303 -15.65 -1.19 -6.81
N TRP A 304 -15.63 -1.48 -5.50
CA TRP A 304 -16.88 -1.67 -4.75
C TRP A 304 -17.76 -0.42 -4.76
N ARG A 305 -17.16 0.77 -4.67
CA ARG A 305 -17.88 2.03 -4.83
C ARG A 305 -18.40 2.24 -6.25
N MET A 306 -17.60 1.95 -7.27
CA MET A 306 -18.01 2.08 -8.68
C MET A 306 -19.19 1.15 -9.03
N ARG A 307 -19.24 -0.05 -8.43
CA ARG A 307 -20.39 -0.97 -8.53
C ARG A 307 -21.71 -0.31 -8.11
N GLY A 308 -21.67 0.58 -7.12
CA GLY A 308 -22.80 1.37 -6.61
C GLY A 308 -23.14 2.61 -7.45
N GLY A 309 -22.58 2.76 -8.65
CA GLY A 309 -22.89 3.86 -9.59
C GLY A 309 -21.94 5.06 -9.52
N GLY A 310 -20.80 4.94 -8.83
CA GLY A 310 -19.79 6.01 -8.77
C GLY A 310 -18.78 5.99 -9.92
N LEU A 311 -18.07 7.11 -10.09
CA LEU A 311 -16.91 7.37 -10.96
C LEU A 311 -17.07 7.07 -12.46
N ILE A 312 -17.36 5.83 -12.86
CA ILE A 312 -17.61 5.46 -14.26
C ILE A 312 -19.02 4.87 -14.37
N PRO A 313 -20.03 5.64 -14.80
CA PRO A 313 -21.39 5.15 -14.94
C PRO A 313 -21.48 4.15 -16.09
N LEU A 314 -22.16 3.03 -15.86
CA LEU A 314 -22.50 2.04 -16.89
C LEU A 314 -24.01 2.02 -17.12
N GLY A 315 -24.42 1.62 -18.32
CA GLY A 315 -25.84 1.59 -18.72
C GLY A 315 -26.69 0.55 -17.97
N SER A 316 -26.10 -0.33 -17.16
CA SER A 316 -26.84 -1.28 -16.33
C SER A 316 -26.10 -1.66 -15.04
N THR A 317 -26.86 -1.86 -13.97
CA THR A 317 -26.33 -2.36 -12.69
C THR A 317 -25.67 -3.72 -12.82
N GLN A 318 -26.15 -4.58 -13.73
CA GLN A 318 -25.55 -5.90 -13.96
C GLN A 318 -24.16 -5.78 -14.60
N GLN A 319 -23.99 -4.90 -15.59
CA GLN A 319 -22.66 -4.60 -16.14
C GLN A 319 -21.74 -4.00 -15.06
N ALA A 320 -22.24 -3.09 -14.22
CA ALA A 320 -21.46 -2.51 -13.12
C ALA A 320 -20.99 -3.60 -12.14
N ARG A 321 -21.82 -4.58 -11.80
CA ARG A 321 -21.42 -5.71 -10.95
C ARG A 321 -20.41 -6.64 -11.64
N PHE A 322 -20.57 -6.89 -12.92
CA PHE A 322 -19.60 -7.69 -13.65
C PHE A 322 -18.23 -6.99 -13.70
N PHE A 323 -18.17 -5.76 -14.21
CA PHE A 323 -16.92 -5.02 -14.43
C PHE A 323 -16.30 -4.42 -13.18
N PHE A 324 -17.11 -4.05 -12.17
CA PHE A 324 -16.62 -3.39 -10.96
C PHE A 324 -16.74 -4.23 -9.69
N LEU A 325 -17.19 -5.48 -9.76
CA LEU A 325 -17.13 -6.40 -8.62
C LEU A 325 -16.49 -7.73 -9.02
N GLN A 326 -17.05 -8.44 -9.99
CA GLN A 326 -16.53 -9.75 -10.38
C GLN A 326 -15.09 -9.68 -10.88
N GLN A 327 -14.82 -8.84 -11.90
CA GLN A 327 -13.48 -8.75 -12.50
C GLN A 327 -12.43 -8.25 -11.50
N PRO A 328 -12.65 -7.14 -10.77
CA PRO A 328 -11.64 -6.61 -9.86
C PRO A 328 -11.36 -7.55 -8.68
N PHE A 329 -12.39 -8.11 -8.05
CA PHE A 329 -12.17 -9.05 -6.95
C PHE A 329 -11.54 -10.36 -7.42
N ALA A 330 -11.83 -10.82 -8.65
CA ALA A 330 -11.12 -11.96 -9.23
C ALA A 330 -9.62 -11.67 -9.33
N ARG A 331 -9.22 -10.49 -9.81
CA ARG A 331 -7.78 -10.11 -9.86
C ARG A 331 -7.17 -9.91 -8.48
N ILE A 332 -7.89 -9.33 -7.52
CA ILE A 332 -7.43 -9.24 -6.10
C ILE A 332 -7.21 -10.64 -5.51
N GLY A 333 -8.14 -11.56 -5.77
CA GLY A 333 -8.04 -12.95 -5.33
C GLY A 333 -6.86 -13.69 -5.99
N GLU A 334 -6.74 -13.62 -7.31
CA GLU A 334 -5.63 -14.24 -8.06
C GLU A 334 -4.27 -13.73 -7.62
N LEU A 335 -4.16 -12.43 -7.39
CA LEU A 335 -2.96 -11.78 -6.88
C LEU A 335 -2.50 -12.43 -5.56
N SER A 336 -3.40 -12.97 -4.76
CA SER A 336 -3.07 -13.41 -3.39
C SER A 336 -3.17 -14.93 -3.20
N GLY A 337 -3.86 -15.64 -4.09
CA GLY A 337 -4.15 -17.06 -3.94
C GLY A 337 -4.44 -17.80 -5.25
N THR A 338 -4.04 -17.26 -6.40
CA THR A 338 -4.22 -17.89 -7.73
C THR A 338 -5.70 -18.22 -8.00
N THR A 339 -6.01 -19.39 -8.57
CA THR A 339 -7.38 -19.81 -8.90
C THR A 339 -8.29 -19.88 -7.66
N ASP A 340 -7.76 -20.27 -6.50
CA ASP A 340 -8.56 -20.30 -5.25
C ASP A 340 -9.12 -18.93 -4.88
N GLY A 341 -8.33 -17.88 -5.10
CA GLY A 341 -8.77 -16.51 -4.85
C GLY A 341 -9.80 -16.02 -5.88
N ALA A 342 -9.62 -16.35 -7.16
CA ALA A 342 -10.62 -16.04 -8.20
C ALA A 342 -11.97 -16.72 -7.93
N ASP A 343 -11.96 -18.00 -7.55
CA ASP A 343 -13.19 -18.74 -7.24
C ASP A 343 -13.91 -18.16 -6.03
N ALA A 344 -13.16 -17.78 -4.98
CA ALA A 344 -13.72 -17.11 -3.81
C ALA A 344 -14.32 -15.74 -4.18
N ALA A 345 -13.64 -14.96 -5.02
CA ALA A 345 -14.16 -13.71 -5.53
C ALA A 345 -15.44 -13.89 -6.36
N PHE A 346 -15.56 -14.98 -7.12
CA PHE A 346 -16.79 -15.31 -7.82
C PHE A 346 -17.94 -15.60 -6.85
N GLN A 347 -17.67 -16.27 -5.71
CA GLN A 347 -18.68 -16.43 -4.66
C GLN A 347 -19.11 -15.08 -4.05
N LEU A 348 -18.19 -14.14 -3.85
CA LEU A 348 -18.54 -12.78 -3.41
C LEU A 348 -19.47 -12.07 -4.41
N TYR A 349 -19.20 -12.24 -5.71
CA TYR A 349 -20.04 -11.69 -6.77
C TYR A 349 -21.46 -12.28 -6.72
N LEU A 350 -21.60 -13.60 -6.58
CA LEU A 350 -22.91 -14.26 -6.46
C LEU A 350 -23.67 -13.78 -5.21
N ALA A 351 -23.00 -13.68 -4.07
CA ALA A 351 -23.60 -13.30 -2.81
C ALA A 351 -24.12 -11.85 -2.79
N VAL A 352 -23.62 -10.97 -3.67
CA VAL A 352 -24.15 -9.59 -3.80
C VAL A 352 -25.58 -9.54 -4.36
N PHE A 353 -26.04 -10.61 -5.02
CA PHE A 353 -27.42 -10.74 -5.47
C PHE A 353 -28.36 -11.28 -4.38
N GLU A 354 -27.82 -11.85 -3.30
CA GLU A 354 -28.63 -12.35 -2.19
C GLU A 354 -29.28 -11.17 -1.45
N GLY A 355 -30.61 -11.23 -1.28
CA GLY A 355 -31.37 -10.18 -0.59
C GLY A 355 -31.36 -8.82 -1.30
N TRP A 356 -31.06 -8.79 -2.60
CA TRP A 356 -31.18 -7.57 -3.39
C TRP A 356 -32.60 -6.97 -3.30
N GLY A 357 -32.69 -5.66 -3.05
CA GLY A 357 -33.95 -4.95 -2.82
C GLY A 357 -34.51 -5.06 -1.40
N GLN A 358 -34.00 -5.97 -0.56
CA GLN A 358 -34.30 -6.04 0.88
C GLN A 358 -33.25 -5.31 1.72
N TRP A 359 -32.06 -5.14 1.15
CA TRP A 359 -30.92 -4.57 1.87
C TRP A 359 -30.92 -3.07 1.70
N MET A 360 -31.14 -2.38 2.81
CA MET A 360 -31.12 -0.94 2.88
C MET A 360 -29.74 -0.47 3.31
N ASP A 361 -29.34 0.69 2.81
CA ASP A 361 -28.16 1.38 3.33
C ASP A 361 -28.53 2.07 4.64
N MET A 362 -27.53 2.34 5.48
CA MET A 362 -27.75 3.02 6.76
C MET A 362 -28.55 4.32 6.57
N GLY A 363 -29.55 4.55 7.42
CA GLY A 363 -30.47 5.68 7.37
C GLY A 363 -31.60 5.56 6.33
N THR A 364 -31.68 4.46 5.57
CA THR A 364 -32.71 4.27 4.52
C THR A 364 -33.73 3.17 4.83
N THR A 365 -33.65 2.52 5.99
CA THR A 365 -34.53 1.42 6.41
C THR A 365 -36.00 1.87 6.57
N PRO A 366 -36.94 1.44 5.71
CA PRO A 366 -38.36 1.78 5.84
C PRO A 366 -38.93 1.17 7.13
N GLY A 367 -39.56 2.01 7.95
CA GLY A 367 -40.04 1.59 9.27
C GLY A 367 -39.08 1.88 10.43
N GLY A 368 -37.90 2.48 10.17
CA GLY A 368 -37.20 3.28 11.19
C GLY A 368 -36.41 2.51 12.24
N GLY A 369 -35.53 1.60 11.81
CA GLY A 369 -34.37 1.28 12.64
C GLY A 369 -33.52 2.54 12.83
N ASP A 370 -32.92 2.71 14.02
CA ASP A 370 -31.93 3.76 14.22
C ASP A 370 -30.54 3.34 13.72
N LYS A 371 -29.55 4.23 13.87
CA LYS A 371 -28.17 3.95 13.48
C LYS A 371 -27.55 2.71 14.15
N TYR A 372 -28.04 2.30 15.32
CA TYR A 372 -27.54 1.12 16.02
C TYR A 372 -28.13 -0.16 15.42
N ALA A 373 -29.41 -0.15 15.08
CA ALA A 373 -30.04 -1.21 14.28
C ALA A 373 -29.36 -1.34 12.91
N ASP A 374 -29.07 -0.23 12.24
CA ASP A 374 -28.35 -0.24 10.97
C ASP A 374 -26.90 -0.76 11.13
N LEU A 375 -26.20 -0.44 12.23
CA LEU A 375 -24.87 -0.98 12.53
C LEU A 375 -24.88 -2.51 12.62
N VAL A 376 -25.84 -3.08 13.38
CA VAL A 376 -25.99 -4.53 13.52
C VAL A 376 -26.41 -5.16 12.17
N GLY A 377 -27.40 -4.57 11.50
CA GLY A 377 -27.94 -5.04 10.24
C GLY A 377 -26.91 -5.05 9.10
N MET A 378 -26.15 -3.96 8.95
CA MET A 378 -25.09 -3.83 7.94
C MET A 378 -23.90 -4.74 8.23
N THR A 379 -23.58 -4.97 9.51
CA THR A 379 -22.57 -5.99 9.88
C THR A 379 -23.04 -7.40 9.49
N GLY A 380 -24.31 -7.74 9.77
CA GLY A 380 -24.91 -9.01 9.35
C GLY A 380 -25.03 -9.16 7.82
N ARG A 381 -25.24 -8.05 7.10
CA ARG A 381 -25.19 -8.02 5.63
C ARG A 381 -23.80 -8.40 5.11
N GLY A 382 -22.76 -7.78 5.66
CA GLY A 382 -21.38 -8.08 5.31
C GLY A 382 -20.97 -9.52 5.60
N GLU A 383 -21.42 -10.08 6.74
CA GLU A 383 -21.29 -11.52 7.06
C GLU A 383 -21.85 -12.40 5.94
N ARG A 384 -23.10 -12.15 5.52
CA ARG A 384 -23.77 -12.94 4.48
C ARG A 384 -23.03 -12.86 3.15
N GLN A 385 -22.60 -11.67 2.75
CA GLN A 385 -21.90 -11.46 1.48
C GLN A 385 -20.58 -12.24 1.36
N VAL A 386 -19.87 -12.45 2.48
CA VAL A 386 -18.58 -13.17 2.45
C VAL A 386 -18.72 -14.66 2.79
N LYS A 387 -19.90 -15.11 3.22
CA LYS A 387 -20.12 -16.45 3.76
C LYS A 387 -19.76 -17.56 2.78
N ALA A 388 -20.27 -17.52 1.55
CA ALA A 388 -20.00 -18.56 0.56
C ALA A 388 -18.52 -18.63 0.18
N ALA A 389 -17.86 -17.47 0.02
CA ALA A 389 -16.43 -17.38 -0.23
C ALA A 389 -15.60 -17.94 0.94
N ALA A 390 -15.95 -17.58 2.18
CA ALA A 390 -15.31 -18.08 3.38
C ALA A 390 -15.43 -19.61 3.51
N GLN A 391 -16.62 -20.18 3.25
CA GLN A 391 -16.85 -21.62 3.27
C GLN A 391 -16.05 -22.35 2.18
N LEU A 392 -15.96 -21.78 0.97
CA LEU A 392 -15.15 -22.32 -0.11
C LEU A 392 -13.67 -22.33 0.26
N LEU A 393 -13.14 -21.24 0.81
CA LEU A 393 -11.74 -21.16 1.23
C LEU A 393 -11.45 -22.12 2.39
N GLN A 394 -12.38 -22.24 3.35
CA GLN A 394 -12.25 -23.19 4.45
C GLN A 394 -12.20 -24.63 3.96
N SER A 395 -13.07 -25.03 3.02
CA SER A 395 -13.04 -26.39 2.45
C SER A 395 -11.76 -26.67 1.66
N ARG A 396 -11.08 -25.61 1.21
CA ARG A 396 -9.77 -25.65 0.56
C ARG A 396 -8.59 -25.54 1.53
N GLY A 397 -8.83 -25.52 2.85
CA GLY A 397 -7.81 -25.54 3.90
C GLY A 397 -7.29 -24.18 4.35
N TYR A 398 -7.88 -23.07 3.88
CA TYR A 398 -7.53 -21.73 4.38
C TYR A 398 -8.22 -21.44 5.71
N ASP A 399 -7.69 -20.44 6.43
CA ASP A 399 -8.36 -19.86 7.60
C ASP A 399 -9.14 -18.61 7.17
N PRO A 400 -10.47 -18.67 7.03
CA PRO A 400 -11.25 -17.57 6.44
C PRO A 400 -11.54 -16.43 7.42
N ARG A 401 -11.03 -16.47 8.66
CA ARG A 401 -11.37 -15.49 9.70
C ARG A 401 -11.06 -14.05 9.28
N ALA A 402 -9.99 -13.82 8.52
CA ALA A 402 -9.67 -12.49 8.02
C ALA A 402 -10.70 -12.00 6.99
N LEU A 403 -11.15 -12.85 6.06
CA LEU A 403 -12.23 -12.51 5.12
C LEU A 403 -13.56 -12.26 5.85
N GLN A 404 -13.88 -13.08 6.85
CA GLN A 404 -15.07 -12.89 7.68
C GLN A 404 -15.02 -11.56 8.44
N ALA A 405 -13.89 -11.22 9.06
CA ALA A 405 -13.68 -9.93 9.71
C ALA A 405 -13.81 -8.75 8.73
N GLY A 406 -13.30 -8.91 7.50
CA GLY A 406 -13.45 -7.91 6.43
C GLY A 406 -14.91 -7.67 6.03
N GLY A 407 -15.70 -8.74 5.92
CA GLY A 407 -17.15 -8.64 5.71
C GLY A 407 -17.86 -7.95 6.88
N LEU A 408 -17.55 -8.35 8.12
CA LEU A 408 -18.18 -7.78 9.32
C LEU A 408 -17.89 -6.27 9.49
N GLN A 409 -16.77 -5.75 8.97
CA GLN A 409 -16.48 -4.31 9.00
C GLN A 409 -17.45 -3.44 8.20
N MET A 410 -18.36 -4.02 7.40
CA MET A 410 -19.39 -3.26 6.69
C MET A 410 -20.22 -2.36 7.61
N GLY A 411 -20.70 -2.85 8.77
CA GLY A 411 -21.44 -2.01 9.71
C GLY A 411 -20.60 -0.86 10.28
N PRO A 412 -19.43 -1.13 10.89
CA PRO A 412 -18.50 -0.08 11.33
C PRO A 412 -18.17 0.96 10.27
N CYS A 413 -17.94 0.53 9.02
CA CYS A 413 -17.67 1.41 7.88
C CYS A 413 -18.80 2.41 7.62
N TYR A 414 -20.04 1.92 7.54
CA TYR A 414 -21.21 2.79 7.32
C TYR A 414 -21.48 3.65 8.56
N PHE A 415 -21.45 3.09 9.76
CA PHE A 415 -21.69 3.82 11.00
C PHE A 415 -20.76 5.01 11.13
N ARG A 416 -19.46 4.77 11.00
CA ARG A 416 -18.46 5.83 11.09
C ARG A 416 -18.62 6.86 9.97
N ALA A 417 -18.93 6.42 8.75
CA ALA A 417 -19.15 7.34 7.64
C ALA A 417 -20.31 8.31 7.91
N PHE A 418 -21.44 7.81 8.43
CA PHE A 418 -22.61 8.64 8.75
C PHE A 418 -22.37 9.54 9.97
N GLU A 419 -21.67 9.05 10.99
CA GLU A 419 -21.43 9.79 12.22
C GLU A 419 -20.33 10.86 12.09
N GLU A 420 -19.23 10.53 11.40
CA GLU A 420 -18.03 11.38 11.37
C GLU A 420 -17.78 12.05 10.03
N LEU A 421 -18.32 11.50 8.94
CA LEU A 421 -18.03 11.96 7.57
C LEU A 421 -19.29 12.35 6.75
N PRO A 422 -20.38 12.89 7.34
CA PRO A 422 -21.62 13.16 6.58
C PRO A 422 -21.41 14.19 5.44
N ALA A 423 -20.45 15.10 5.61
CA ALA A 423 -20.13 16.16 4.66
C ALA A 423 -18.92 15.85 3.77
N PHE A 424 -18.23 14.73 3.95
CA PHE A 424 -17.05 14.41 3.14
C PHE A 424 -17.45 14.15 1.68
N ARG A 425 -16.71 14.74 0.74
CA ARG A 425 -16.93 14.59 -0.71
C ARG A 425 -15.57 14.51 -1.41
N TYR A 426 -15.45 13.60 -2.37
CA TYR A 426 -14.28 13.52 -3.27
C TYR A 426 -14.74 13.25 -4.70
N ALA A 427 -14.26 14.08 -5.63
CA ALA A 427 -14.75 14.15 -7.00
C ALA A 427 -16.29 14.25 -7.13
N PRO A 428 -16.97 15.17 -6.40
CA PRO A 428 -18.43 15.33 -6.53
C PRO A 428 -18.86 15.93 -7.87
N ASN A 429 -17.96 16.64 -8.55
CA ASN A 429 -18.22 17.36 -9.80
C ASN A 429 -17.50 16.72 -11.00
N ALA A 430 -17.36 15.39 -11.00
CA ALA A 430 -16.78 14.68 -12.13
C ALA A 430 -17.63 14.88 -13.41
N THR A 431 -16.96 15.07 -14.54
CA THR A 431 -17.60 15.33 -15.83
C THR A 431 -17.50 14.15 -16.76
N THR A 432 -18.45 14.05 -17.70
CA THR A 432 -18.51 13.02 -18.74
C THR A 432 -17.13 12.73 -19.37
N PRO A 433 -16.72 11.46 -19.49
CA PRO A 433 -17.53 10.25 -19.25
C PRO A 433 -17.66 9.84 -17.77
N TYR A 434 -17.05 10.56 -16.83
CA TYR A 434 -17.09 10.24 -15.41
C TYR A 434 -18.34 10.79 -14.72
N GLY A 435 -18.74 10.11 -13.65
CA GLY A 435 -19.75 10.54 -12.70
C GLY A 435 -19.13 10.75 -11.31
N PRO A 436 -19.87 11.32 -10.36
CA PRO A 436 -19.34 11.60 -9.04
C PRO A 436 -18.78 10.35 -8.35
N PHE A 437 -17.67 10.49 -7.62
CA PHE A 437 -17.06 9.35 -6.93
C PHE A 437 -17.57 9.20 -5.51
N ILE A 438 -17.09 9.99 -4.55
CA ILE A 438 -17.53 9.93 -3.15
C ILE A 438 -18.47 11.09 -2.86
N GLU A 439 -19.77 10.79 -2.79
CA GLU A 439 -20.85 11.75 -2.53
C GLU A 439 -21.53 11.54 -1.17
N GLY A 440 -20.72 11.53 -0.11
CA GLY A 440 -21.21 11.46 1.26
C GLY A 440 -21.16 10.07 1.86
N PRO A 441 -21.85 9.89 3.01
CA PRO A 441 -21.51 8.84 3.95
C PRO A 441 -21.78 7.44 3.40
N THR A 442 -22.82 7.26 2.57
CA THR A 442 -23.06 6.00 1.86
C THR A 442 -21.88 5.62 0.97
N ALA A 443 -21.37 6.56 0.16
CA ALA A 443 -20.26 6.31 -0.74
C ALA A 443 -18.95 6.03 0.01
N VAL A 444 -18.72 6.71 1.14
CA VAL A 444 -17.58 6.42 2.03
C VAL A 444 -17.72 5.03 2.66
N GLY A 445 -18.91 4.66 3.13
CA GLY A 445 -19.21 3.35 3.69
C GLY A 445 -19.01 2.22 2.67
N GLU A 446 -19.43 2.42 1.41
CA GLU A 446 -19.18 1.51 0.29
C GLU A 446 -17.69 1.32 0.03
N PHE A 447 -16.94 2.41 -0.08
CA PHE A 447 -15.48 2.37 -0.26
C PHE A 447 -14.81 1.59 0.88
N CYS A 448 -15.10 1.97 2.13
CA CYS A 448 -14.53 1.36 3.32
C CYS A 448 -14.84 -0.15 3.40
N SER A 449 -16.07 -0.53 3.08
CA SER A 449 -16.50 -1.93 3.08
C SER A 449 -15.78 -2.74 2.00
N GLY A 450 -15.68 -2.20 0.78
CA GLY A 450 -14.95 -2.85 -0.31
C GLY A 450 -13.47 -3.04 -0.01
N ALA A 451 -12.83 -2.02 0.57
CA ALA A 451 -11.44 -2.08 1.00
C ALA A 451 -11.23 -3.16 2.09
N SER A 452 -12.17 -3.24 3.05
CA SER A 452 -12.16 -4.26 4.10
C SER A 452 -12.40 -5.68 3.56
N ILE A 453 -13.31 -5.88 2.61
CA ILE A 453 -13.50 -7.22 2.04
C ILE A 453 -12.27 -7.61 1.21
N GLY A 454 -11.72 -6.69 0.41
CA GLY A 454 -10.52 -6.92 -0.41
C GLY A 454 -9.31 -7.30 0.43
N VAL A 455 -9.00 -6.53 1.48
CA VAL A 455 -7.89 -6.84 2.40
C VAL A 455 -8.13 -8.17 3.15
N GLY A 456 -9.37 -8.48 3.54
CA GLY A 456 -9.69 -9.74 4.22
C GLY A 456 -9.48 -10.97 3.35
N LEU A 457 -9.89 -10.87 2.08
CA LEU A 457 -9.65 -11.89 1.06
C LEU A 457 -8.14 -12.10 0.89
N THR A 458 -7.39 -11.02 0.69
CA THR A 458 -5.93 -11.07 0.52
C THR A 458 -5.21 -11.66 1.72
N ARG A 459 -5.55 -11.26 2.95
CA ARG A 459 -4.96 -11.83 4.18
C ARG A 459 -5.21 -13.34 4.28
N THR A 460 -6.46 -13.76 4.08
CA THR A 460 -6.87 -15.18 4.10
C THR A 460 -6.01 -16.02 3.16
N LEU A 461 -5.82 -15.54 1.92
CA LEU A 461 -5.08 -16.27 0.89
C LEU A 461 -3.57 -16.25 1.13
N LEU A 462 -3.01 -15.11 1.53
CA LEU A 462 -1.57 -14.96 1.80
C LEU A 462 -1.10 -15.70 3.04
N ASP A 463 -2.00 -15.99 3.98
CA ASP A 463 -1.71 -16.85 5.14
C ASP A 463 -1.62 -18.34 4.76
N GLY A 464 -1.98 -18.69 3.52
CA GLY A 464 -1.81 -20.02 2.97
C GLY A 464 -2.64 -21.09 3.67
N VAL A 465 -2.27 -22.34 3.47
CA VAL A 465 -2.93 -23.53 4.06
C VAL A 465 -1.94 -24.31 4.92
N PRO A 466 -2.39 -25.18 5.83
CA PRO A 466 -1.50 -26.10 6.53
C PRO A 466 -0.63 -26.88 5.55
N SER A 467 0.69 -26.93 5.80
CA SER A 467 1.64 -27.61 4.92
C SER A 467 1.63 -29.14 5.08
N GLY A 468 1.00 -29.64 6.15
CA GLY A 468 1.11 -31.04 6.56
C GLY A 468 2.51 -31.45 7.05
N SER A 469 3.47 -30.52 7.03
CA SER A 469 4.84 -30.68 7.51
C SER A 469 5.00 -29.97 8.86
N PRO A 470 5.90 -30.43 9.75
CA PRO A 470 6.19 -29.72 10.99
C PRO A 470 6.67 -28.30 10.68
N ALA A 471 6.41 -27.39 11.63
CA ALA A 471 6.90 -26.02 11.58
C ALA A 471 8.41 -26.00 11.31
N ALA A 472 8.83 -25.27 10.26
CA ALA A 472 10.23 -25.15 9.93
C ALA A 472 10.96 -24.32 11.02
N PRO A 473 11.99 -24.87 11.68
CA PRO A 473 12.77 -24.09 12.64
C PRO A 473 13.54 -22.96 11.93
N LEU A 474 13.20 -21.71 12.21
CA LEU A 474 13.83 -20.52 11.58
C LEU A 474 15.26 -20.28 12.04
N CYS A 475 15.62 -20.79 13.22
CA CYS A 475 16.92 -20.56 13.86
C CYS A 475 17.93 -21.68 13.62
N VAL A 476 17.70 -22.59 12.66
CA VAL A 476 18.66 -23.66 12.38
C VAL A 476 19.97 -23.05 11.91
N GLY A 477 21.04 -23.32 12.66
CA GLY A 477 22.38 -22.82 12.37
C GLY A 477 22.65 -21.39 12.86
N GLN A 478 21.71 -20.75 13.55
CA GLN A 478 21.91 -19.43 14.18
C GLN A 478 21.92 -19.55 15.71
N GLN A 479 22.83 -18.82 16.36
CA GLN A 479 22.99 -18.70 17.82
C GLN A 479 22.36 -17.43 18.38
N CYS A 480 22.54 -16.31 17.70
CA CYS A 480 21.86 -15.04 17.97
C CYS A 480 21.41 -14.39 16.64
N GLY A 481 20.41 -13.50 16.61
CA GLY A 481 20.04 -12.74 15.40
C GLY A 481 18.54 -12.70 15.11
N ASP A 482 18.15 -12.17 13.94
CA ASP A 482 16.77 -12.17 13.44
C ASP A 482 16.42 -13.55 12.85
N ASP A 483 15.22 -14.04 13.13
CA ASP A 483 14.70 -15.28 12.53
C ASP A 483 14.22 -15.10 11.07
N GLY A 484 14.32 -13.86 10.56
CA GLY A 484 13.89 -13.46 9.22
C GLY A 484 12.39 -13.21 9.12
N CYS A 485 11.68 -13.28 10.26
CA CYS A 485 10.24 -13.16 10.40
C CYS A 485 9.84 -12.13 11.47
N GLY A 486 10.77 -11.26 11.89
CA GLY A 486 10.49 -10.26 12.93
C GLY A 486 10.45 -10.85 14.33
N GLY A 487 11.08 -12.01 14.52
CA GLY A 487 11.45 -12.58 15.81
C GLY A 487 12.97 -12.52 16.01
N SER A 488 13.46 -13.15 17.08
CA SER A 488 14.90 -13.27 17.33
C SER A 488 15.29 -14.72 17.62
N CYS A 489 16.29 -15.20 16.91
CA CYS A 489 16.98 -16.44 17.20
C CYS A 489 17.97 -16.19 18.31
N GLY A 490 17.65 -16.50 19.57
CA GLY A 490 18.58 -16.42 20.70
C GLY A 490 19.07 -15.01 21.07
N VAL A 491 19.79 -14.92 22.19
CA VAL A 491 20.45 -13.70 22.67
C VAL A 491 21.88 -14.07 23.00
N CYS A 492 22.86 -13.31 22.50
CA CYS A 492 24.26 -13.61 22.78
C CYS A 492 24.56 -13.34 24.27
N ALA A 493 25.50 -14.11 24.85
CA ALA A 493 25.91 -13.91 26.25
C ALA A 493 26.46 -12.50 26.49
N ALA A 494 26.39 -12.02 27.74
CA ALA A 494 26.89 -10.70 28.10
C ALA A 494 28.35 -10.51 27.65
N GLY A 495 28.62 -9.42 26.94
CA GLY A 495 29.92 -9.13 26.35
C GLY A 495 30.15 -9.73 24.96
N SER A 496 29.19 -10.43 24.35
CA SER A 496 29.22 -10.85 22.94
C SER A 496 28.21 -10.07 22.08
N SER A 497 28.51 -9.86 20.81
CA SER A 497 27.62 -9.27 19.81
C SER A 497 27.15 -10.32 18.81
N CYS A 498 25.97 -10.08 18.21
CA CYS A 498 25.47 -10.93 17.14
C CYS A 498 26.09 -10.50 15.82
N GLU A 499 26.91 -11.36 15.23
CA GLU A 499 27.44 -11.15 13.89
C GLU A 499 27.11 -12.34 13.00
N GLN A 500 26.38 -12.10 11.91
CA GLN A 500 26.00 -13.11 10.92
C GLN A 500 25.36 -14.38 11.52
N GLY A 501 24.50 -14.20 12.51
CA GLY A 501 23.84 -15.33 13.17
C GLY A 501 24.65 -15.98 14.28
N SER A 502 25.87 -15.53 14.58
CA SER A 502 26.76 -16.12 15.58
C SER A 502 27.07 -15.16 16.72
N CYS A 503 27.19 -15.69 17.94
CA CYS A 503 27.67 -14.90 19.08
C CYS A 503 29.19 -14.73 18.93
N VAL A 504 29.65 -13.51 18.63
CA VAL A 504 31.08 -13.22 18.61
C VAL A 504 31.46 -12.41 19.84
N THR A 505 32.51 -12.84 20.53
CA THR A 505 33.11 -12.06 21.62
C THR A 505 34.09 -11.08 20.98
N PRO A 506 34.03 -9.77 21.31
CA PRO A 506 34.99 -8.81 20.78
C PRO A 506 36.41 -9.24 21.19
N PRO A 507 37.39 -9.08 20.29
CA PRO A 507 38.78 -9.41 20.61
C PRO A 507 39.22 -8.66 21.86
N PRO A 508 40.04 -9.28 22.72
CA PRO A 508 40.55 -8.61 23.91
C PRO A 508 41.25 -7.32 23.46
N ALA A 509 40.83 -6.19 24.05
CA ALA A 509 41.39 -4.89 23.72
C ALA A 509 42.92 -4.97 23.80
N PRO A 510 43.66 -4.46 22.79
CA PRO A 510 45.11 -4.46 22.85
C PRO A 510 45.52 -3.74 24.13
N SER A 511 46.27 -4.44 24.97
CA SER A 511 46.75 -3.90 26.24
C SER A 511 47.43 -2.56 25.94
N PRO A 512 47.07 -1.45 26.62
CA PRO A 512 47.71 -0.18 26.37
C PRO A 512 49.21 -0.35 26.56
N PRO A 513 50.07 0.11 25.62
CA PRO A 513 51.50 0.13 25.88
C PRO A 513 51.74 0.93 27.16
N ALA A 514 52.59 0.38 28.03
CA ALA A 514 52.94 1.00 29.31
C ALA A 514 53.55 2.38 29.08
N SER A 515 52.73 3.42 29.18
CA SER A 515 53.15 4.81 29.08
C SER A 515 53.51 5.32 30.48
N THR A 516 54.78 5.21 30.83
CA THR A 516 55.42 6.14 31.78
C THR A 516 55.43 7.53 31.14
N SER A 517 54.58 8.45 31.58
CA SER A 517 54.94 9.86 31.63
C SER A 517 53.91 10.74 32.34
N THR A 518 54.44 11.46 33.32
CA THR A 518 53.83 12.48 34.16
C THR A 518 53.68 13.79 33.37
N VAL A 519 52.45 14.26 33.10
CA VAL A 519 52.19 15.68 32.73
C VAL A 519 50.84 16.14 33.30
N PRO A 520 50.72 17.36 33.85
CA PRO A 520 49.49 17.85 34.49
C PRO A 520 48.44 18.38 33.48
N GLN A 521 47.17 18.18 33.81
CA GLN A 521 45.98 18.73 33.14
C GLN A 521 45.95 20.27 33.12
N PRO A 522 45.48 20.88 32.01
CA PRO A 522 44.73 22.12 32.03
C PRO A 522 43.25 21.92 31.64
N SER A 523 42.43 22.84 32.12
CA SER A 523 40.96 22.82 32.11
C SER A 523 40.33 23.54 30.89
N ALA A 524 39.12 23.09 30.52
CA ALA A 524 38.04 23.75 29.75
C ALA A 524 38.10 23.76 28.19
N PRO A 525 36.99 24.04 27.45
CA PRO A 525 35.54 23.91 27.72
C PRO A 525 34.81 23.00 26.70
N ALA A 526 33.50 22.78 26.92
CA ALA A 526 32.62 21.93 26.12
C ALA A 526 32.08 22.64 24.85
N ASP A 527 32.35 22.08 23.68
CA ASP A 527 31.68 22.39 22.41
C ASP A 527 30.90 21.16 21.92
N GLY A 528 29.59 21.33 21.76
CA GLY A 528 28.65 20.30 21.30
C GLY A 528 28.70 20.13 19.79
N GLY A 529 29.35 19.05 19.35
CA GLY A 529 29.37 18.60 17.96
C GLY A 529 28.03 18.00 17.52
N VAL A 530 27.56 18.48 16.38
CA VAL A 530 26.40 18.00 15.62
C VAL A 530 26.64 16.57 15.15
N ALA A 531 25.82 15.63 15.60
CA ALA A 531 25.70 14.30 15.01
C ALA A 531 24.72 14.37 13.83
N VAL A 532 25.23 14.08 12.64
CA VAL A 532 24.45 13.77 11.45
C VAL A 532 23.92 12.36 11.62
N ASP A 533 22.66 12.24 12.04
CA ASP A 533 21.97 10.94 12.07
C ASP A 533 21.54 10.56 10.65
N ALA A 534 22.12 9.45 10.22
CA ALA A 534 21.78 8.74 8.99
C ALA A 534 20.33 8.27 9.00
N ALA A 535 19.69 8.37 7.83
CA ALA A 535 18.37 7.83 7.57
C ALA A 535 18.30 6.31 7.85
N PRO A 536 17.24 5.79 8.51
CA PRO A 536 17.00 4.36 8.52
C PRO A 536 16.26 3.96 7.23
N ASN A 537 17.03 3.44 6.28
CA ASN A 537 16.54 2.43 5.35
C ASN A 537 16.50 1.09 6.11
N GLY A 538 15.32 0.50 6.28
CA GLY A 538 15.18 -0.80 6.92
C GLY A 538 13.73 -1.16 7.16
N GLY A 539 13.12 -1.83 6.18
CA GLY A 539 11.81 -2.44 6.32
C GLY A 539 11.83 -3.49 7.42
N ALA A 540 11.05 -3.24 8.48
CA ALA A 540 10.77 -4.21 9.52
C ALA A 540 9.65 -5.13 9.05
N CYS A 541 10.01 -6.33 8.55
CA CYS A 541 9.08 -7.42 8.39
C CYS A 541 8.70 -7.94 9.78
N ALA A 542 7.50 -7.61 10.27
CA ALA A 542 6.98 -8.15 11.53
C ALA A 542 6.00 -9.31 11.26
N CYS A 543 6.36 -10.54 11.65
CA CYS A 543 5.40 -11.63 11.91
C CYS A 543 4.95 -11.65 13.39
N SER A 544 5.17 -10.56 14.11
CA SER A 544 4.64 -10.31 15.46
C SER A 544 3.77 -9.06 15.42
N VAL A 545 2.54 -9.15 15.92
CA VAL A 545 1.68 -7.97 16.17
C VAL A 545 2.41 -7.04 17.14
N PRO A 546 2.67 -5.76 16.80
CA PRO A 546 3.24 -4.84 17.75
C PRO A 546 2.20 -4.54 18.83
N THR A 547 2.41 -5.04 20.04
CA THR A 547 1.81 -4.43 21.23
C THR A 547 2.34 -3.00 21.34
N SER A 548 1.45 -2.04 21.10
CA SER A 548 1.55 -0.61 21.41
C SER A 548 2.88 -0.16 22.02
N HIS A 549 3.74 0.46 21.22
CA HIS A 549 4.72 1.38 21.78
C HIS A 549 3.95 2.49 22.50
N HIS A 550 4.21 2.60 23.81
CA HIS A 550 3.82 3.72 24.64
C HIS A 550 4.00 5.05 23.90
N ALA A 551 2.93 5.84 23.90
CA ALA A 551 2.94 7.26 23.58
C ALA A 551 4.06 7.97 24.37
N ARG A 552 5.17 8.26 23.71
CA ARG A 552 6.06 9.34 24.15
C ARG A 552 5.46 10.64 23.64
N ARG A 553 4.82 11.37 24.56
CA ARG A 553 4.55 12.80 24.42
C ARG A 553 5.89 13.51 24.20
N ALA A 554 6.08 14.17 23.06
CA ALA A 554 7.13 15.16 22.86
C ALA A 554 6.48 16.55 22.81
N PRO A 555 6.96 17.53 23.59
CA PRO A 555 6.34 18.84 23.76
C PRO A 555 6.88 19.83 22.74
N TRP A 556 6.13 20.15 21.69
CA TRP A 556 6.44 21.28 20.80
C TRP A 556 5.15 21.97 20.36
N PHE A 557 4.63 22.78 21.29
CA PHE A 557 3.69 23.86 21.02
C PHE A 557 4.32 25.10 21.63
N GLU A 558 5.04 25.87 20.82
CA GLU A 558 5.20 27.33 20.89
C GLU A 558 6.35 27.77 19.99
N GLY A 559 6.02 28.57 18.98
CA GLY A 559 7.01 29.32 18.19
C GLY A 559 6.87 29.18 16.68
N LEU A 560 5.81 29.73 16.09
CA LEU A 560 5.91 30.56 14.86
C LEU A 560 4.58 31.23 14.51
N VAL A 561 4.25 32.28 15.27
CA VAL A 561 3.54 33.44 14.73
C VAL A 561 4.63 34.37 14.21
N LEU A 562 4.47 34.84 12.95
CA LEU A 562 5.32 35.73 12.15
C LEU A 562 6.28 35.03 11.17
N GLY A 563 5.94 35.09 9.87
CA GLY A 563 6.90 34.77 8.81
C GLY A 563 6.39 34.52 7.39
N LEU A 564 5.17 34.91 7.00
CA LEU A 564 4.72 34.79 5.60
C LEU A 564 4.01 36.06 5.10
N ALA A 565 4.81 37.05 4.74
CA ALA A 565 4.41 38.12 3.82
C ALA A 565 5.58 38.39 2.87
N GLY A 566 5.46 37.91 1.63
CA GLY A 566 6.33 38.31 0.54
C GLY A 566 7.03 37.14 -0.15
N LEU A 567 6.35 36.53 -1.12
CA LEU A 567 6.94 36.06 -2.39
C LEU A 567 5.87 35.41 -3.26
N TRP A 568 4.86 36.18 -3.70
CA TRP A 568 4.08 35.85 -4.90
C TRP A 568 3.68 37.14 -5.62
N ARG A 569 4.65 37.73 -6.33
CA ARG A 569 4.40 38.79 -7.30
C ARG A 569 5.43 38.70 -8.43
N ARG A 570 4.90 38.65 -9.67
CA ARG A 570 5.57 38.76 -10.99
C ARG A 570 6.08 37.39 -11.53
N ARG A 571 5.77 36.94 -12.75
CA ARG A 571 5.44 37.63 -14.01
C ARG A 571 4.51 36.78 -14.90
N ARG A 572 3.48 37.40 -15.48
CA ARG A 572 3.02 37.10 -16.86
C ARG A 572 3.65 38.16 -17.79
N PRO A 573 4.20 37.82 -18.97
CA PRO A 573 4.32 38.77 -20.06
C PRO A 573 3.00 38.82 -20.85
N GLY A 574 2.67 40.02 -21.30
CA GLY A 574 1.38 40.38 -21.87
C GLY A 574 1.23 40.09 -23.36
N ARG A 575 -0.03 40.25 -23.80
CA ARG A 575 -0.46 40.38 -25.19
C ARG A 575 -0.26 41.82 -25.69
N GLY A 576 0.13 41.94 -26.94
CA GLY A 576 -0.03 43.07 -27.86
C GLY A 576 0.31 42.52 -29.25
N ALA A 577 -0.43 42.76 -30.33
CA ALA A 577 -1.43 43.78 -30.64
C ALA A 577 -2.77 43.19 -31.09
#